data_AF-A0A7S0CHP6-F1
#
_entry.id   AF-A0A7S0CHP6-F1
#
_cell.length_a   1.000
_cell.length_b   1.000
_cell.length_c   1.000
_cell.angle_alpha   90.00
_cell.angle_beta   90.00
_cell.angle_gamma   90.00
#
_symmetry.space_group_name_H-M   'P 1'
#
loop_
_entity.id
_entity.type
_entity.pdbx_description
1 polymer ?
#
loop_
_entity_poly.entity_id
_entity_poly.type
_entity_poly.pdbx_seq_one_letter_code
_entity_poly.pdbx_strand_id
1 'polypeptide(L)'
;MDILCGQTIATSGTVYVEGREVRPSQISQIVSLCGQIDTIWPEMKVLTAIRIFLLCRGYNTRTSTTSKTVTDPYVAYLVRELGMEEMLLKKVKALSGGQKRRLAFLVSLIGNTRVVLVDEAMTGVDIQTRQMMWKILRNEISKRNRSVVVTTHDVSEVEQYCNTVGILHRGQLVEMGELRDIRKKWSDSIKLICLCANPAAVDTFREDVLLQKYADGNSGGVLEVQSCLIDVLSGSGLGKVVATFTLNLGDVTNIIHLIRTMKDNVDRNVISYWSVEPLSLDDFIRASSV
;
A
#
# COMPACT_ATOMS: atom_id res chain seq x y z
N MET A 1 8.76 -12.08 -4.30
CA MET A 1 8.01 -13.02 -3.44
C MET A 1 8.36 -14.49 -3.70
N ASP A 2 8.75 -14.84 -4.93
CA ASP A 2 8.98 -16.21 -5.40
C ASP A 2 9.97 -17.05 -4.57
N ILE A 3 11.04 -16.42 -4.06
CA ILE A 3 11.98 -17.07 -3.15
C ILE A 3 11.30 -17.46 -1.82
N LEU A 4 10.49 -16.55 -1.28
CA LEU A 4 9.83 -16.73 0.03
C LEU A 4 8.69 -17.74 0.00
N CYS A 5 8.11 -18.01 -1.17
CA CYS A 5 7.10 -19.06 -1.36
C CYS A 5 7.68 -20.37 -1.93
N GLY A 6 8.99 -20.43 -2.19
CA GLY A 6 9.69 -21.62 -2.66
C GLY A 6 9.48 -21.93 -4.15
N GLN A 7 9.02 -20.97 -4.96
CA GLN A 7 8.90 -21.11 -6.42
C GLN A 7 10.26 -21.01 -7.11
N THR A 8 11.20 -20.25 -6.54
CA THR A 8 12.54 -20.03 -7.09
C THR A 8 13.59 -20.22 -5.99
N ILE A 9 14.77 -20.71 -6.35
CA ILE A 9 15.90 -20.87 -5.43
C ILE A 9 16.61 -19.51 -5.30
N ALA A 10 16.96 -19.13 -4.08
CA ALA A 10 17.72 -17.90 -3.84
C ALA A 10 19.10 -17.97 -4.50
N THR A 11 19.52 -16.90 -5.17
CA THR A 11 20.88 -16.79 -5.73
C THR A 11 21.95 -16.86 -4.63
N SER A 12 21.66 -16.24 -3.48
CA SER A 12 22.47 -16.32 -2.25
C SER A 12 21.60 -15.97 -1.04
N GLY A 13 22.10 -16.25 0.17
CA GLY A 13 21.37 -16.01 1.42
C GLY A 13 20.47 -17.17 1.85
N THR A 14 19.78 -16.97 2.97
CA THR A 14 18.98 -18.01 3.65
C THR A 14 17.64 -17.44 4.08
N VAL A 15 16.58 -18.24 3.99
CA VAL A 15 15.23 -17.85 4.43
C VAL A 15 14.95 -18.47 5.80
N TYR A 16 14.56 -17.63 6.76
CA TYR A 16 14.13 -18.07 8.08
C TYR A 16 12.63 -17.84 8.25
N VAL A 17 11.92 -18.83 8.79
CA VAL A 17 10.53 -18.70 9.24
C VAL A 17 10.47 -19.15 10.70
N GLU A 18 9.94 -18.29 11.57
CA GLU A 18 9.90 -18.51 13.02
C GLU A 18 11.26 -18.89 13.63
N GLY A 19 12.31 -18.20 13.17
CA GLY A 19 13.68 -18.40 13.65
C GLY A 19 14.36 -19.68 13.16
N ARG A 20 13.74 -20.43 12.24
CA ARG A 20 14.32 -21.65 11.66
C ARG A 20 14.60 -21.46 10.18
N GLU A 21 15.77 -21.91 9.74
CA GLU A 21 16.09 -21.95 8.31
C GLU A 21 15.14 -22.93 7.60
N VAL A 22 14.57 -22.51 6.48
CA VAL A 22 13.59 -23.30 5.74
C VAL A 22 14.11 -23.60 4.34
N ARG A 23 14.10 -24.87 3.96
CA ARG A 23 14.41 -25.29 2.59
C ARG A 23 13.21 -25.04 1.67
N PRO A 24 13.41 -24.78 0.36
CA PRO A 24 12.32 -24.56 -0.59
C PRO A 24 11.20 -25.62 -0.55
N SER A 25 11.56 -26.89 -0.32
CA SER A 25 10.59 -28.00 -0.21
C SER A 25 9.66 -27.90 1.01
N GLN A 26 10.11 -27.27 2.08
CA GLN A 26 9.36 -27.11 3.33
C GLN A 26 8.53 -25.82 3.35
N ILE A 27 8.98 -24.79 2.61
CA ILE A 27 8.31 -23.48 2.54
C ILE A 27 6.85 -23.64 2.14
N SER A 28 6.56 -24.49 1.15
CA SER A 28 5.21 -24.67 0.63
C SER A 28 4.18 -25.11 1.67
N GLN A 29 4.58 -25.77 2.76
CA GLN A 29 3.68 -26.17 3.86
C GLN A 29 3.47 -25.07 4.91
N ILE A 30 4.41 -24.12 5.00
CA ILE A 30 4.45 -23.10 6.04
C ILE A 30 3.89 -21.77 5.52
N VAL A 31 4.15 -21.49 4.24
CA VAL A 31 3.85 -20.23 3.55
C VAL A 31 2.79 -20.48 2.48
N SER A 32 1.82 -19.58 2.38
CA SER A 32 0.92 -19.48 1.23
C SER A 32 1.14 -18.18 0.48
N LEU A 33 0.80 -18.18 -0.82
CA LEU A 33 0.93 -17.04 -1.70
C LEU A 33 -0.42 -16.77 -2.37
N CYS A 34 -0.87 -15.52 -2.28
CA CYS A 34 -1.88 -14.93 -3.15
C CYS A 34 -1.15 -14.06 -4.18
N GLY A 35 -0.90 -14.59 -5.37
CA GLY A 35 -0.13 -13.90 -6.41
C GLY A 35 -0.96 -12.89 -7.23
N GLN A 36 -0.26 -12.15 -8.09
CA GLN A 36 -0.87 -11.19 -9.02
C GLN A 36 -1.66 -11.87 -10.16
N ILE A 37 -1.36 -13.12 -10.50
CA ILE A 37 -2.00 -13.85 -11.60
C ILE A 37 -2.94 -14.92 -11.03
N ASP A 38 -4.16 -15.01 -11.59
CA ASP A 38 -5.09 -16.09 -11.28
C ASP A 38 -4.60 -17.42 -11.89
N THR A 39 -4.15 -18.35 -11.05
CA THR A 39 -3.60 -19.64 -11.48
C THR A 39 -4.63 -20.77 -11.58
N ILE A 40 -5.91 -20.48 -11.28
CA ILE A 40 -6.94 -21.52 -11.14
C ILE A 40 -7.54 -21.89 -12.50
N TRP A 41 -7.57 -23.20 -12.79
CA TRP A 41 -8.03 -23.73 -14.08
C TRP A 41 -9.45 -23.25 -14.48
N PRO A 42 -9.61 -22.63 -15.67
CA PRO A 42 -10.88 -22.00 -16.07
C PRO A 42 -12.08 -22.96 -16.19
N GLU A 43 -11.85 -24.21 -16.60
CA GLU A 43 -12.92 -25.20 -16.80
C GLU A 43 -13.41 -25.85 -15.50
N MET A 44 -12.69 -25.64 -14.41
CA MET A 44 -12.99 -26.27 -13.12
C MET A 44 -14.12 -25.51 -12.40
N LYS A 45 -14.91 -26.22 -11.59
CA LYS A 45 -15.86 -25.57 -10.67
C LYS A 45 -15.13 -24.94 -9.49
N VAL A 46 -15.65 -23.83 -8.97
CA VAL A 46 -15.10 -23.15 -7.78
C VAL A 46 -14.94 -24.12 -6.59
N LEU A 47 -15.97 -24.91 -6.29
CA LEU A 47 -15.93 -25.91 -5.22
C LEU A 47 -14.86 -26.99 -5.46
N THR A 48 -14.65 -27.39 -6.70
CA THR A 48 -13.60 -28.36 -7.05
C THR A 48 -12.21 -27.75 -6.83
N ALA A 49 -12.01 -26.47 -7.16
CA ALA A 49 -10.78 -25.75 -6.85
C ALA A 49 -10.48 -25.81 -5.35
N ILE A 50 -11.44 -25.38 -4.53
CA ILE A 50 -11.34 -25.37 -3.07
C ILE A 50 -10.95 -26.75 -2.53
N ARG A 51 -11.59 -27.82 -3.04
CA ARG A 51 -11.27 -29.19 -2.65
C ARG A 51 -9.84 -29.61 -3.00
N ILE A 52 -9.37 -29.30 -4.21
CA ILE A 52 -8.01 -29.66 -4.62
C ILE A 52 -7.00 -28.98 -3.69
N PHE A 53 -7.16 -27.69 -3.43
CA PHE A 53 -6.24 -26.98 -2.54
C PHE A 53 -6.33 -27.47 -1.09
N LEU A 54 -7.51 -27.84 -0.59
CA LEU A 54 -7.64 -28.55 0.70
C LEU A 54 -6.85 -29.87 0.71
N LEU A 55 -6.97 -30.69 -0.33
CA LEU A 55 -6.24 -31.96 -0.45
C LEU A 55 -4.72 -31.75 -0.48
N CYS A 56 -4.25 -30.79 -1.27
CA CYS A 56 -2.82 -30.43 -1.33
C CYS A 56 -2.26 -29.98 0.03
N ARG A 57 -3.14 -29.50 0.92
CA ARG A 57 -2.81 -29.08 2.29
C ARG A 57 -3.04 -30.18 3.33
N GLY A 58 -3.34 -31.40 2.90
CA GLY A 58 -3.53 -32.56 3.78
C GLY A 58 -4.91 -32.65 4.46
N TYR A 59 -5.89 -31.85 4.04
CA TYR A 59 -7.24 -31.89 4.61
C TYR A 59 -8.08 -33.02 4.02
N ASN A 60 -8.91 -33.64 4.87
CA ASN A 60 -9.88 -34.63 4.40
C ASN A 60 -11.10 -33.96 3.78
N THR A 61 -11.22 -34.02 2.45
CA THR A 61 -12.33 -33.37 1.74
C THR A 61 -13.71 -33.97 2.01
N ARG A 62 -13.80 -35.21 2.51
CA ARG A 62 -15.08 -35.85 2.88
C ARG A 62 -15.71 -35.17 4.10
N THR A 63 -14.89 -34.66 5.00
CA THR A 63 -15.36 -33.91 6.19
C THR A 63 -15.45 -32.42 5.92
N SER A 64 -14.59 -31.89 5.04
CA SER A 64 -14.50 -30.46 4.75
C SER A 64 -15.44 -29.95 3.67
N THR A 65 -16.01 -30.83 2.83
CA THR A 65 -16.98 -30.44 1.78
C THR A 65 -18.04 -31.53 1.53
N THR A 66 -19.22 -31.13 1.04
CA THR A 66 -20.20 -32.04 0.43
C THR A 66 -20.24 -31.82 -1.07
N SER A 67 -20.98 -32.65 -1.82
CA SER A 67 -21.17 -32.53 -3.28
C SER A 67 -21.49 -31.10 -3.76
N LYS A 68 -22.17 -30.30 -2.92
CA LYS A 68 -22.67 -28.97 -3.30
C LYS A 68 -22.12 -27.80 -2.50
N THR A 69 -21.56 -28.02 -1.30
CA THR A 69 -21.12 -26.94 -0.41
C THR A 69 -19.85 -27.27 0.36
N VAL A 70 -19.32 -26.28 1.07
CA VAL A 70 -18.21 -26.41 2.01
C VAL A 70 -18.78 -26.62 3.42
N THR A 71 -18.24 -27.61 4.15
CA THR A 71 -18.64 -27.92 5.53
C THR A 71 -17.57 -27.58 6.56
N ASP A 72 -16.31 -27.42 6.13
CA ASP A 72 -15.26 -26.89 7.00
C ASP A 72 -15.66 -25.50 7.51
N PRO A 73 -15.78 -25.28 8.84
CA PRO A 73 -16.30 -24.03 9.39
C PRO A 73 -15.49 -22.80 8.97
N TYR A 74 -14.17 -22.95 8.85
CA TYR A 74 -13.31 -21.85 8.46
C TYR A 74 -13.42 -21.53 6.97
N VAL A 75 -13.42 -22.56 6.12
CA VAL A 75 -13.58 -22.35 4.68
C VAL A 75 -14.98 -21.82 4.37
N ALA A 76 -16.03 -22.31 5.06
CA ALA A 76 -17.39 -21.78 4.93
C ALA A 76 -17.46 -20.30 5.35
N TYR A 77 -16.77 -19.91 6.42
CA TYR A 77 -16.62 -18.51 6.82
C TYR A 77 -15.98 -17.66 5.70
N LEU A 78 -14.87 -18.11 5.11
CA LEU A 78 -14.21 -17.39 4.02
C LEU A 78 -15.10 -17.27 2.78
N VAL A 79 -15.78 -18.36 2.38
CA VAL A 79 -16.72 -18.36 1.25
C VAL A 79 -17.83 -17.34 1.47
N ARG A 80 -18.40 -17.28 2.67
CA ARG A 80 -19.47 -16.34 3.02
C ARG A 80 -18.98 -14.90 3.05
N GLU A 81 -17.88 -14.61 3.75
CA GLU A 81 -17.37 -13.24 3.79
C GLU A 81 -17.03 -12.75 2.38
N LEU A 82 -16.42 -13.59 1.52
CA LEU A 82 -16.09 -13.25 0.13
C LEU A 82 -17.31 -13.24 -0.81
N GLY A 83 -18.51 -13.51 -0.31
CA GLY A 83 -19.74 -13.56 -1.09
C GLY A 83 -19.68 -14.57 -2.23
N MET A 84 -19.04 -15.73 -2.02
CA MET A 84 -18.78 -16.75 -3.03
C MET A 84 -19.76 -17.93 -3.03
N GLU A 85 -20.77 -17.91 -2.16
CA GLU A 85 -21.70 -19.02 -1.93
C GLU A 85 -22.43 -19.46 -3.21
N GLU A 86 -22.99 -18.50 -3.96
CA GLU A 86 -23.71 -18.75 -5.22
C GLU A 86 -22.78 -19.14 -6.38
N MET A 87 -21.47 -18.96 -6.22
CA MET A 87 -20.46 -19.24 -7.24
C MET A 87 -19.85 -20.63 -7.11
N LEU A 88 -20.05 -21.33 -5.99
CA LEU A 88 -19.42 -22.63 -5.70
C LEU A 88 -19.59 -23.67 -6.82
N LEU A 89 -20.75 -23.69 -7.47
CA LEU A 89 -21.06 -24.64 -8.55
C LEU A 89 -20.75 -24.12 -9.96
N LYS A 90 -20.42 -22.82 -10.10
CA LYS A 90 -20.04 -22.21 -11.37
C LYS A 90 -18.62 -22.62 -11.76
N LYS A 91 -18.34 -22.62 -13.06
CA LYS A 91 -16.97 -22.77 -13.58
C LYS A 91 -16.18 -21.48 -13.36
N VAL A 92 -14.87 -21.57 -13.12
CA VAL A 92 -13.99 -20.41 -12.91
C VAL A 92 -14.02 -19.45 -14.11
N LYS A 93 -14.15 -19.95 -15.34
CA LYS A 93 -14.27 -19.10 -16.54
C LYS A 93 -15.50 -18.19 -16.55
N ALA A 94 -16.55 -18.55 -15.82
CA ALA A 94 -17.78 -17.77 -15.73
C ALA A 94 -17.71 -16.66 -14.67
N LEU A 95 -16.59 -16.58 -13.93
CA LEU A 95 -16.36 -15.54 -12.94
C LEU A 95 -15.82 -14.26 -13.60
N SER A 96 -16.23 -13.10 -13.08
CA SER A 96 -15.58 -11.82 -13.41
C SER A 96 -14.14 -11.79 -12.87
N GLY A 97 -13.31 -10.85 -13.35
CA GLY A 97 -11.93 -10.69 -12.86
C GLY A 97 -11.86 -10.54 -11.34
N GLY A 98 -12.68 -9.67 -10.75
CA GLY A 98 -12.74 -9.52 -9.29
C GLY A 98 -13.24 -10.77 -8.55
N GLN A 99 -14.12 -11.57 -9.15
CA GLN A 99 -14.56 -12.85 -8.57
C GLN A 99 -13.44 -13.91 -8.62
N LYS A 100 -12.63 -13.95 -9.69
CA LYS A 100 -11.46 -14.82 -9.76
C LYS A 100 -10.41 -14.42 -8.73
N ARG A 101 -10.18 -13.11 -8.55
CA ARG A 101 -9.30 -12.60 -7.51
C ARG A 101 -9.74 -13.02 -6.11
N ARG A 102 -11.05 -12.90 -5.81
CA ARG A 102 -11.62 -13.40 -4.55
C ARG A 102 -11.38 -14.90 -4.36
N LEU A 103 -11.50 -15.69 -5.41
CA LEU A 103 -11.21 -17.13 -5.35
C LEU A 103 -9.72 -17.41 -5.10
N ALA A 104 -8.82 -16.72 -5.79
CA ALA A 104 -7.37 -16.85 -5.58
C ALA A 104 -6.99 -16.50 -4.14
N PHE A 105 -7.55 -15.41 -3.62
CA PHE A 105 -7.40 -14.99 -2.23
C PHE A 105 -7.94 -16.03 -1.24
N LEU A 106 -9.17 -16.51 -1.46
CA LEU A 106 -9.78 -17.57 -0.64
C LEU A 106 -8.85 -18.80 -0.56
N VAL A 107 -8.40 -19.27 -1.71
CA VAL A 107 -7.56 -20.47 -1.81
C VAL A 107 -6.20 -20.26 -1.14
N SER A 108 -5.63 -19.06 -1.17
CA SER A 108 -4.37 -18.74 -0.49
C SER A 108 -4.47 -18.82 1.04
N LEU A 109 -5.67 -18.65 1.61
CA LEU A 109 -5.90 -18.67 3.06
C LEU A 109 -6.22 -20.07 3.59
N ILE A 110 -6.61 -20.99 2.71
CA ILE A 110 -6.92 -22.38 3.07
C ILE A 110 -5.63 -23.16 3.36
N GLY A 111 -5.70 -24.07 4.33
CA GLY A 111 -4.60 -24.99 4.61
C GLY A 111 -3.80 -24.69 5.87
N ASN A 112 -4.22 -23.69 6.66
CA ASN A 112 -3.62 -23.35 7.94
C ASN A 112 -2.11 -23.10 7.92
N THR A 113 -1.64 -22.42 6.87
CA THR A 113 -0.29 -21.88 6.80
C THR A 113 -0.05 -20.85 7.90
N ARG A 114 1.21 -20.73 8.33
CA ARG A 114 1.65 -19.79 9.37
C ARG A 114 1.86 -18.38 8.80
N VAL A 115 2.33 -18.31 7.55
CA VAL A 115 2.60 -17.07 6.83
C VAL A 115 1.76 -17.01 5.56
N VAL A 116 1.11 -15.87 5.33
CA VAL A 116 0.39 -15.57 4.08
C VAL A 116 1.10 -14.40 3.38
N LEU A 117 1.57 -14.65 2.17
CA LEU A 117 2.12 -13.62 1.28
C LEU A 117 1.02 -13.16 0.33
N VAL A 118 0.80 -11.86 0.23
CA VAL A 118 -0.18 -11.25 -0.68
C VAL A 118 0.58 -10.33 -1.62
N ASP A 119 0.67 -10.72 -2.89
CA ASP A 119 1.53 -10.06 -3.88
C ASP A 119 0.71 -9.30 -4.91
N GLU A 120 0.55 -7.98 -4.69
CA GLU A 120 -0.27 -7.09 -5.50
C GLU A 120 -1.67 -7.65 -5.84
N ALA A 121 -2.19 -8.49 -4.96
CA ALA A 121 -3.43 -9.22 -5.23
C ALA A 121 -4.68 -8.36 -5.01
N MET A 122 -4.54 -7.17 -4.43
CA MET A 122 -5.65 -6.23 -4.24
C MET A 122 -5.70 -5.14 -5.32
N THR A 123 -4.65 -5.02 -6.13
CA THR A 123 -4.60 -4.08 -7.25
C THR A 123 -5.71 -4.37 -8.26
N GLY A 124 -6.43 -3.32 -8.66
CA GLY A 124 -7.50 -3.38 -9.67
C GLY A 124 -8.81 -3.99 -9.17
N VAL A 125 -8.93 -4.26 -7.87
CA VAL A 125 -10.15 -4.72 -7.22
C VAL A 125 -10.99 -3.52 -6.79
N ASP A 126 -12.31 -3.63 -6.83
CA ASP A 126 -13.20 -2.57 -6.37
C ASP A 126 -13.01 -2.28 -4.87
N ILE A 127 -13.40 -1.07 -4.44
CA ILE A 127 -13.18 -0.60 -3.07
C ILE A 127 -13.84 -1.53 -2.04
N GLN A 128 -15.04 -2.04 -2.31
CA GLN A 128 -15.76 -2.90 -1.36
C GLN A 128 -15.04 -4.24 -1.18
N THR A 129 -14.70 -4.92 -2.28
CA THR A 129 -13.98 -6.19 -2.22
C THR A 129 -12.60 -6.02 -1.55
N ARG A 130 -11.89 -4.91 -1.82
CA ARG A 130 -10.61 -4.62 -1.18
C ARG A 130 -10.72 -4.45 0.34
N GLN A 131 -11.66 -3.63 0.82
CA GLN A 131 -11.92 -3.47 2.26
C GLN A 131 -12.25 -4.80 2.93
N MET A 132 -13.00 -5.63 2.22
CA MET A 132 -13.44 -6.94 2.67
C MET A 132 -12.28 -7.94 2.76
N MET A 133 -11.35 -7.94 1.80
CA MET A 133 -10.10 -8.73 1.86
C MET A 133 -9.20 -8.29 3.02
N TRP A 134 -9.02 -6.98 3.23
CA TRP A 134 -8.25 -6.45 4.36
C TRP A 134 -8.85 -6.81 5.72
N LYS A 135 -10.19 -6.75 5.84
CA LYS A 135 -10.91 -7.20 7.04
C LYS A 135 -10.61 -8.67 7.32
N ILE A 136 -10.59 -9.53 6.30
CA ILE A 136 -10.19 -10.94 6.46
C ILE A 136 -8.75 -11.03 6.94
N LEU A 137 -7.79 -10.37 6.29
CA LEU A 137 -6.38 -10.42 6.71
C LEU A 137 -6.18 -9.99 8.17
N ARG A 138 -6.87 -8.94 8.64
CA ARG A 138 -6.83 -8.56 10.06
C ARG A 138 -7.39 -9.64 10.99
N ASN A 139 -8.43 -10.35 10.58
CA ASN A 139 -8.94 -11.50 11.32
C ASN A 139 -7.96 -12.68 11.31
N GLU A 140 -7.26 -12.92 10.21
CA GLU A 140 -6.21 -13.95 10.13
C GLU A 140 -5.08 -13.68 11.13
N ILE A 141 -4.65 -12.42 11.24
CA ILE A 141 -3.64 -12.00 12.21
C ILE A 141 -4.18 -12.17 13.65
N SER A 142 -5.30 -11.53 13.97
CA SER A 142 -5.80 -11.43 15.35
C SER A 142 -6.42 -12.71 15.91
N LYS A 143 -7.09 -13.53 15.08
CA LYS A 143 -7.85 -14.71 15.54
C LYS A 143 -7.13 -16.03 15.26
N ARG A 144 -6.25 -16.07 14.26
CA ARG A 144 -5.54 -17.30 13.86
C ARG A 144 -4.05 -17.24 14.11
N ASN A 145 -3.53 -16.14 14.63
CA ASN A 145 -2.10 -15.94 14.91
C ASN A 145 -1.23 -16.20 13.66
N ARG A 146 -1.70 -15.73 12.50
CA ARG A 146 -0.93 -15.81 11.24
C ARG A 146 -0.13 -14.53 11.03
N SER A 147 1.05 -14.67 10.42
CA SER A 147 1.78 -13.53 9.87
C SER A 147 1.33 -13.27 8.44
N VAL A 148 1.13 -12.00 8.10
CA VAL A 148 0.73 -11.59 6.75
C VAL A 148 1.76 -10.59 6.23
N VAL A 149 2.28 -10.83 5.02
CA VAL A 149 3.15 -9.89 4.31
C VAL A 149 2.44 -9.48 3.04
N VAL A 150 2.23 -8.19 2.85
CA VAL A 150 1.58 -7.63 1.66
C VAL A 150 2.60 -6.80 0.89
N THR A 151 2.69 -7.03 -0.42
CA THR A 151 3.34 -6.11 -1.36
C THR A 151 2.28 -5.35 -2.14
N THR A 152 2.45 -4.04 -2.18
CA THR A 152 1.55 -3.11 -2.87
C THR A 152 2.36 -1.88 -3.30
N HIS A 153 1.96 -1.27 -4.41
CA HIS A 153 2.40 0.06 -4.80
C HIS A 153 1.41 1.15 -4.35
N ASP A 154 0.23 0.78 -3.85
CA ASP A 154 -0.72 1.74 -3.29
C ASP A 154 -0.34 2.05 -1.85
N VAL A 155 0.34 3.19 -1.69
CA VAL A 155 0.79 3.68 -0.39
C VAL A 155 -0.39 3.92 0.57
N SER A 156 -1.56 4.28 0.04
CA SER A 156 -2.77 4.49 0.84
C SER A 156 -3.20 3.20 1.56
N GLU A 157 -3.00 2.04 0.93
CA GLU A 157 -3.29 0.74 1.56
C GLU A 157 -2.34 0.48 2.73
N VAL A 158 -1.07 0.80 2.57
CA VAL A 158 -0.06 0.66 3.63
C VAL A 158 -0.44 1.55 4.82
N GLU A 159 -0.75 2.82 4.57
CA GLU A 159 -1.11 3.78 5.63
C GLU A 159 -2.40 3.39 6.37
N GLN A 160 -3.36 2.82 5.66
CA GLN A 160 -4.65 2.45 6.23
C GLN A 160 -4.63 1.11 6.99
N TYR A 161 -3.87 0.13 6.51
CA TYR A 161 -4.00 -1.26 6.97
C TYR A 161 -2.78 -1.84 7.65
N CYS A 162 -1.57 -1.34 7.39
CA CYS A 162 -0.33 -1.94 7.87
C CYS A 162 0.19 -1.30 9.17
N ASN A 163 0.80 -2.12 10.02
CA ASN A 163 1.46 -1.68 11.26
C ASN A 163 2.95 -1.44 11.04
N THR A 164 3.59 -2.33 10.28
CA THR A 164 5.01 -2.31 9.95
C THR A 164 5.14 -2.19 8.44
N VAL A 165 6.05 -1.35 7.98
CA VAL A 165 6.34 -1.15 6.56
C VAL A 165 7.82 -1.38 6.31
N GLY A 166 8.12 -1.96 5.15
CA GLY A 166 9.47 -2.04 4.60
C GLY A 166 9.47 -1.42 3.21
N ILE A 167 10.38 -0.48 2.96
CA ILE A 167 10.51 0.21 1.68
C ILE A 167 11.65 -0.45 0.91
N LEU A 168 11.30 -1.08 -0.22
CA LEU A 168 12.24 -1.72 -1.11
C LEU A 168 12.53 -0.81 -2.32
N HIS A 169 13.80 -0.47 -2.55
CA HIS A 169 14.23 0.31 -3.71
C HIS A 169 15.43 -0.36 -4.38
N ARG A 170 15.36 -0.59 -5.69
CA ARG A 170 16.43 -1.22 -6.50
C ARG A 170 17.00 -2.52 -5.88
N GLY A 171 16.13 -3.34 -5.29
CA GLY A 171 16.50 -4.61 -4.69
C GLY A 171 17.09 -4.52 -3.28
N GLN A 172 17.14 -3.33 -2.68
CA GLN A 172 17.60 -3.13 -1.31
C GLN A 172 16.48 -2.62 -0.42
N LEU A 173 16.43 -3.10 0.83
CA LEU A 173 15.51 -2.59 1.84
C LEU A 173 16.11 -1.31 2.41
N VAL A 174 15.56 -0.16 2.01
CA VAL A 174 16.08 1.16 2.37
C VAL A 174 15.64 1.55 3.76
N GLU A 175 14.43 1.18 4.15
CA GLU A 175 13.83 1.54 5.43
C GLU A 175 12.89 0.43 5.89
N MET A 176 12.83 0.17 7.20
CA MET A 176 11.88 -0.77 7.78
C MET A 176 11.59 -0.40 9.24
N GLY A 177 10.31 -0.47 9.63
CA GLY A 177 9.92 -0.16 11.00
C GLY A 177 8.40 -0.06 11.16
N GLU A 178 7.97 0.28 12.38
CA GLU A 178 6.58 0.63 12.60
C GLU A 178 6.21 1.89 11.81
N LEU A 179 5.05 1.87 11.16
CA LEU A 179 4.57 2.98 10.35
C LEU A 179 4.51 4.28 11.17
N ARG A 180 4.21 4.19 12.47
CA ARG A 180 4.18 5.34 13.38
C ARG A 180 5.55 5.98 13.55
N ASP A 181 6.60 5.17 13.69
CA ASP A 181 7.95 5.68 13.91
C ASP A 181 8.55 6.22 12.61
N ILE A 182 8.26 5.57 11.50
CA ILE A 182 8.59 6.06 10.17
C ILE A 182 7.89 7.42 9.93
N ARG A 183 6.59 7.55 10.25
CA ARG A 183 5.84 8.80 10.13
C ARG A 183 6.38 9.94 10.99
N LYS A 184 6.89 9.66 12.19
CA LYS A 184 7.51 10.69 13.06
C LYS A 184 8.72 11.34 12.41
N LYS A 185 9.43 10.66 11.50
CA LYS A 185 10.59 11.25 10.81
C LYS A 185 10.22 12.44 9.92
N TRP A 186 8.95 12.59 9.55
CA TRP A 186 8.44 13.70 8.73
C TRP A 186 7.19 14.36 9.30
N SER A 187 6.85 14.14 10.57
CA SER A 187 5.61 14.68 11.18
C SER A 187 5.55 16.20 11.16
N ASP A 188 6.72 16.84 11.12
CA ASP A 188 6.86 18.28 11.22
C ASP A 188 6.90 18.94 9.82
N SER A 189 6.84 18.12 8.77
CA SER A 189 6.82 18.57 7.39
C SER A 189 5.39 18.60 6.82
N ILE A 190 5.11 19.64 6.05
CA ILE A 190 3.86 19.80 5.29
C ILE A 190 4.14 19.84 3.79
N LYS A 191 3.13 19.48 3.02
CA LYS A 191 3.11 19.62 1.58
C LYS A 191 2.31 20.86 1.23
N LEU A 192 2.96 21.82 0.57
CA LEU A 192 2.34 23.03 0.06
C LEU A 192 2.25 22.93 -1.47
N ILE A 193 1.03 22.98 -2.00
CA ILE A 193 0.79 22.95 -3.44
C ILE A 193 0.37 24.35 -3.87
N CYS A 194 1.06 24.92 -4.86
CA CYS A 194 0.83 26.26 -5.37
C CYS A 194 0.59 26.23 -6.89
N LEU A 195 -0.44 26.95 -7.35
CA LEU A 195 -0.65 27.21 -8.78
C LEU A 195 -0.04 28.56 -9.14
N CYS A 196 1.20 28.53 -9.63
CA CYS A 196 1.99 29.68 -10.01
C CYS A 196 1.63 30.18 -11.41
N ALA A 197 1.76 31.49 -11.62
CA ALA A 197 1.45 32.12 -12.91
C ALA A 197 2.37 31.65 -14.04
N ASN A 198 3.65 31.40 -13.76
CA ASN A 198 4.67 30.93 -14.69
C ASN A 198 5.85 30.28 -13.93
N PRO A 199 6.83 29.65 -14.61
CA PRO A 199 8.00 29.06 -13.94
C PRO A 199 8.83 30.06 -13.11
N ALA A 200 9.02 31.30 -13.58
CA ALA A 200 9.81 32.31 -12.86
C ALA A 200 9.14 32.73 -11.53
N ALA A 201 7.81 32.71 -11.47
CA ALA A 201 7.06 32.95 -10.25
C ALA A 201 7.31 31.87 -9.17
N VAL A 202 7.72 30.66 -9.56
CA VAL A 202 8.12 29.61 -8.62
C VAL A 202 9.40 30.01 -7.89
N ASP A 203 10.38 30.57 -8.62
CA ASP A 203 11.65 31.03 -8.04
C ASP A 203 11.42 32.24 -7.12
N THR A 204 10.63 33.23 -7.55
CA THR A 204 10.23 34.36 -6.69
C THR A 204 9.54 33.89 -5.41
N PHE A 205 8.60 32.95 -5.53
CA PHE A 205 7.92 32.40 -4.36
C PHE A 205 8.87 31.62 -3.45
N ARG A 206 9.76 30.80 -4.02
CA ARG A 206 10.77 30.04 -3.27
C ARG A 206 11.70 30.98 -2.50
N GLU A 207 12.13 32.07 -3.13
CA GLU A 207 12.91 33.12 -2.47
C GLU A 207 12.11 33.78 -1.36
N ASP A 208 10.86 34.18 -1.58
CA ASP A 208 10.02 34.79 -0.54
C ASP A 208 9.81 33.87 0.68
N VAL A 209 9.67 32.56 0.46
CA VAL A 209 9.57 31.56 1.54
C VAL A 209 10.91 31.37 2.26
N LEU A 210 12.03 31.39 1.55
CA LEU A 210 13.39 31.19 2.11
C LEU A 210 13.99 32.45 2.76
N LEU A 211 13.69 33.64 2.22
CA LEU A 211 14.25 34.93 2.63
C LEU A 211 13.55 35.51 3.86
N GLN A 212 12.45 34.92 4.33
CA GLN A 212 11.76 35.36 5.54
C GLN A 212 12.52 35.10 6.86
N LYS A 213 13.81 34.76 6.80
CA LYS A 213 14.76 34.81 7.92
C LYS A 213 14.82 36.16 8.68
N TYR A 214 14.19 37.24 8.18
CA TYR A 214 14.49 38.60 8.65
C TYR A 214 13.32 39.54 8.97
N ALA A 215 12.05 39.11 8.93
CA ALA A 215 10.95 40.08 9.05
C ALA A 215 10.41 40.34 10.46
N ASP A 216 10.55 39.41 11.41
CA ASP A 216 10.14 39.65 12.79
C ASP A 216 11.34 39.40 13.71
N GLY A 217 11.83 40.44 14.38
CA GLY A 217 12.96 40.40 15.34
C GLY A 217 12.73 39.54 16.59
N ASN A 218 11.81 38.57 16.53
CA ASN A 218 11.67 37.50 17.48
C ASN A 218 12.20 36.22 16.83
N SER A 219 12.88 35.41 17.63
CA SER A 219 13.40 34.07 17.34
C SER A 219 12.30 33.09 16.88
N GLY A 220 11.69 33.33 15.71
CA GLY A 220 10.74 32.46 15.03
C GLY A 220 11.50 31.54 14.07
N GLY A 221 11.21 30.25 14.14
CA GLY A 221 11.95 29.21 13.42
C GLY A 221 11.99 29.44 11.90
N VAL A 222 13.09 29.04 11.28
CA VAL A 222 13.26 29.11 9.81
C VAL A 222 12.36 28.06 9.16
N LEU A 223 11.50 28.47 8.22
CA LEU A 223 10.83 27.54 7.32
C LEU A 223 11.87 26.97 6.35
N GLU A 224 12.18 25.69 6.48
CA GLU A 224 13.15 25.02 5.62
C GLU A 224 12.42 24.34 4.46
N VAL A 225 12.74 24.75 3.23
CA VAL A 225 12.28 24.08 2.00
C VAL A 225 13.14 22.84 1.79
N GLN A 226 12.59 21.67 2.10
CA GLN A 226 13.30 20.39 1.95
C GLN A 226 13.37 19.95 0.48
N SER A 227 12.31 20.17 -0.28
CA SER A 227 12.25 19.85 -1.70
C SER A 227 11.22 20.72 -2.44
N CYS A 228 11.39 20.84 -3.75
CA CYS A 228 10.46 21.52 -4.65
C CYS A 228 10.32 20.71 -5.94
N LEU A 229 9.11 20.27 -6.26
CA LEU A 229 8.76 19.59 -7.51
C LEU A 229 7.89 20.52 -8.35
N ILE A 230 8.17 20.59 -9.65
CA ILE A 230 7.52 21.51 -10.58
C ILE A 230 6.90 20.71 -11.72
N ASP A 231 5.57 20.75 -11.82
CA ASP A 231 4.80 20.13 -12.90
C ASP A 231 4.20 21.21 -13.80
N VAL A 232 4.59 21.20 -15.08
CA VAL A 232 4.10 22.15 -16.09
C VAL A 232 2.80 21.64 -16.69
N LEU A 233 1.72 22.42 -16.58
CA LEU A 233 0.42 22.05 -17.14
C LEU A 233 0.40 22.27 -18.66
N SER A 234 0.70 21.23 -19.43
CA SER A 234 0.59 21.24 -20.88
C SER A 234 -0.89 21.22 -21.30
N GLY A 235 -1.46 22.39 -21.62
CA GLY A 235 -2.82 22.47 -22.19
C GLY A 235 -3.56 23.79 -21.97
N SER A 236 -3.18 24.59 -20.98
CA SER A 236 -3.71 25.96 -20.82
C SER A 236 -2.75 26.95 -21.46
N GLY A 237 -3.19 27.73 -22.45
CA GLY A 237 -2.39 28.74 -23.17
C GLY A 237 -1.85 29.91 -22.33
N LEU A 238 -1.75 29.75 -21.00
CA LEU A 238 -1.29 30.72 -20.01
C LEU A 238 0.01 30.32 -19.29
N GLY A 239 0.62 29.16 -19.59
CA GLY A 239 1.92 28.79 -19.02
C GLY A 239 1.94 28.60 -17.49
N LYS A 240 0.78 28.36 -16.87
CA LYS A 240 0.66 28.12 -15.42
C LYS A 240 1.35 26.82 -15.01
N VAL A 241 1.90 26.83 -13.80
CA VAL A 241 2.73 25.74 -13.28
C VAL A 241 2.25 25.35 -11.90
N VAL A 242 2.23 24.05 -11.61
CA VAL A 242 1.99 23.54 -10.27
C VAL A 242 3.34 23.32 -9.59
N ALA A 243 3.59 24.04 -8.52
CA ALA A 243 4.76 23.87 -7.68
C ALA A 243 4.34 23.20 -6.37
N THR A 244 5.01 22.09 -6.04
CA THR A 244 4.80 21.34 -4.80
C THR A 244 6.05 21.49 -3.93
N PHE A 245 5.89 22.08 -2.75
CA PHE A 245 6.97 22.29 -1.79
C PHE A 245 6.77 21.37 -0.58
N THR A 246 7.86 20.77 -0.12
CA THR A 246 7.91 20.14 1.21
C THR A 246 8.58 21.10 2.17
N LEU A 247 7.82 21.56 3.16
CA LEU A 247 8.26 22.56 4.13
C LEU A 247 8.33 21.93 5.51
N ASN A 248 9.44 22.08 6.22
CA ASN A 248 9.49 21.78 7.66
C ASN A 248 8.96 22.99 8.43
N LEU A 249 7.84 22.82 9.14
CA LEU A 249 7.24 23.87 9.93
C LEU A 249 8.06 24.19 11.18
N GLY A 250 8.67 23.19 11.82
CA GLY A 250 9.40 23.32 13.10
C GLY A 250 8.49 23.72 14.27
N ASP A 251 7.97 24.96 14.25
CA ASP A 251 7.07 25.55 15.26
C ASP A 251 5.72 25.94 14.64
N VAL A 252 4.65 25.85 15.43
CA VAL A 252 3.28 26.24 15.08
C VAL A 252 3.19 27.73 14.68
N THR A 253 4.05 28.59 15.23
CA THR A 253 4.11 30.01 14.85
C THR A 253 4.35 30.21 13.36
N ASN A 254 5.09 29.29 12.73
CA ASN A 254 5.44 29.36 11.31
C ASN A 254 4.23 29.15 10.39
N ILE A 255 3.12 28.61 10.89
CA ILE A 255 1.87 28.49 10.14
C ILE A 255 1.26 29.87 9.87
N ILE A 256 1.26 30.77 10.86
CA ILE A 256 0.71 32.13 10.68
C ILE A 256 1.54 32.89 9.64
N HIS A 257 2.86 32.75 9.69
CA HIS A 257 3.77 33.35 8.72
C HIS A 257 3.52 32.81 7.32
N LEU A 258 3.44 31.49 7.16
CA LEU A 258 3.13 30.85 5.89
C LEU A 258 1.84 31.42 5.29
N ILE A 259 0.75 31.50 6.06
CA ILE A 259 -0.54 32.02 5.58
C ILE A 259 -0.43 33.48 5.11
N ARG A 260 0.30 34.33 5.85
CA ARG A 260 0.53 35.73 5.44
C ARG A 260 1.28 35.79 4.10
N THR A 261 2.36 35.04 3.98
CA THR A 261 3.17 34.95 2.75
C THR A 261 2.34 34.45 1.57
N MET A 262 1.47 33.46 1.79
CA MET A 262 0.55 32.99 0.75
C MET A 262 -0.40 34.11 0.31
N LYS A 263 -1.00 34.84 1.26
CA LYS A 263 -1.92 35.94 0.94
C LYS A 263 -1.23 37.05 0.16
N ASP A 264 -0.04 37.46 0.58
CA ASP A 264 0.72 38.51 -0.11
C ASP A 264 1.13 38.10 -1.54
N ASN A 265 1.40 36.80 -1.75
CA ASN A 265 1.70 36.26 -3.09
C ASN A 265 0.45 36.11 -3.97
N VAL A 266 -0.73 35.89 -3.39
CA VAL A 266 -2.00 35.96 -4.12
C VAL A 266 -2.29 37.40 -4.54
N ASP A 267 -2.11 38.37 -3.62
CA ASP A 267 -2.36 39.79 -3.90
C ASP A 267 -1.38 40.34 -4.96
N ARG A 268 -0.13 39.86 -4.98
CA ARG A 268 0.88 40.16 -6.02
C ARG A 268 0.68 39.37 -7.32
N ASN A 269 -0.34 38.51 -7.41
CA ASN A 269 -0.65 37.67 -8.57
C ASN A 269 0.49 36.70 -8.97
N VAL A 270 1.34 36.33 -8.02
CA VAL A 270 2.43 35.34 -8.18
C VAL A 270 1.84 33.93 -8.19
N ILE A 271 0.88 33.69 -7.29
CA ILE A 271 0.10 32.45 -7.19
C ILE A 271 -1.39 32.76 -7.34
N SER A 272 -2.13 31.82 -7.92
CA SER A 272 -3.59 31.95 -8.11
C SER A 272 -4.40 31.01 -7.22
N TYR A 273 -3.76 29.95 -6.72
CA TYR A 273 -4.36 28.97 -5.81
C TYR A 273 -3.27 28.35 -4.96
N TRP A 274 -3.61 27.97 -3.73
CA TRP A 274 -2.74 27.17 -2.87
C TRP A 274 -3.54 26.23 -1.96
N SER A 275 -2.93 25.11 -1.61
CA SER A 275 -3.43 24.18 -0.60
C SER A 275 -2.28 23.67 0.27
N VAL A 276 -2.62 23.33 1.52
CA VAL A 276 -1.70 22.68 2.45
C VAL A 276 -2.25 21.30 2.78
N GLU A 277 -1.42 20.29 2.64
CA GLU A 277 -1.73 18.89 2.91
C GLU A 277 -0.68 18.31 3.88
N PRO A 278 -1.07 17.36 4.75
CA PRO A 278 -0.09 16.58 5.51
C PRO A 278 0.77 15.76 4.54
N LEU A 279 2.05 15.57 4.87
CA LEU A 279 2.90 14.68 4.08
C LEU A 279 2.36 13.24 4.12
N SER A 280 2.26 12.64 2.94
CA SER A 280 1.98 11.21 2.81
C SER A 280 3.28 10.39 2.82
N LEU A 281 3.16 9.10 3.08
CA LEU A 281 4.27 8.15 2.90
C LEU A 281 4.77 8.13 1.44
N ASP A 282 3.95 8.46 0.44
CA ASP A 282 4.35 8.51 -0.97
C ASP A 282 5.32 9.67 -1.22
N ASP A 283 5.01 10.84 -0.64
CA ASP A 283 5.88 12.02 -0.72
C ASP A 283 7.25 11.74 -0.09
N PHE A 284 7.27 11.00 1.03
CA PHE A 284 8.51 10.57 1.67
C PHE A 284 9.33 9.61 0.80
N ILE A 285 8.67 8.60 0.21
CA ILE A 285 9.34 7.62 -0.66
C ILE A 285 9.97 8.34 -1.85
N ARG A 286 9.26 9.30 -2.47
CA ARG A 286 9.79 10.12 -3.56
C ARG A 286 10.98 10.95 -3.12
N ALA A 287 10.88 11.65 -1.99
CA ALA A 287 11.96 12.48 -1.46
C ALA A 287 13.22 11.68 -1.11
N SER A 288 13.06 10.44 -0.62
CA SER A 288 14.16 9.55 -0.24
C SER A 288 14.78 8.78 -1.42
N SER A 289 14.12 8.81 -2.59
CA SER A 289 14.56 8.11 -3.81
C SER A 289 15.44 8.96 -4.74
N VAL A 290 15.71 10.21 -4.36
CA VAL A 290 16.63 11.15 -5.02
C VAL A 290 17.95 11.16 -4.27
#